data_AF-A0AAN3VX56-F1
#
_entry.id   AF-A0AAN3VX56-F1
#
_cell.length_a   1.000
_cell.length_b   1.000
_cell.length_c   1.000
_cell.angle_alpha   90.00
_cell.angle_beta   90.00
_cell.angle_gamma   90.00
#
_symmetry.space_group_name_H-M   'P 1'
#
loop_
_entity.id
_entity.type
_entity.pdbx_description
1 polymer ?
#
loop_
_entity_poly.entity_id
_entity_poly.type
_entity_poly.pdbx_seq_one_letter_code
_entity_poly.pdbx_strand_id
1 'polypeptide(L)'
;MNDIMTAFQNEIQKHSQKSTFDFKSYEVSEVDIATVSEQENIFFNSFRKYRKNMYSMCEALSVIETTLKATNSFMAWYEAAGLSKDMVSVMLKRWNLFKSFEDYKDKIFSLSDQAIKFLTHKDVLYDDALAILQGDITKAQDIKQILEPVMENNSLEFKKTGQKYFNFKKVQKIEKRLKKIPDEEIDDFKAELKEYIKELQELLKYRRYDMSKTDDENQHTIDEML
;
A
#
# COMPACT_ATOMS: atom_id res chain seq x y z
N MET A 1 4.23 9.19 11.11
CA MET A 1 5.34 10.05 11.53
C MET A 1 5.31 11.44 10.88
N ASN A 2 4.27 11.86 10.12
CA ASN A 2 4.32 13.16 9.42
C ASN A 2 3.06 14.05 9.50
N ASP A 3 2.11 13.80 10.41
CA ASP A 3 0.95 14.70 10.56
C ASP A 3 1.29 16.05 11.23
N ILE A 4 2.39 16.10 11.99
CA ILE A 4 2.73 17.28 12.82
C ILE A 4 3.11 18.49 11.96
N MET A 5 3.54 18.29 10.71
CA MET A 5 4.10 19.37 9.87
C MET A 5 3.40 19.58 8.52
N THR A 6 2.29 18.91 8.24
CA THR A 6 1.59 19.06 6.95
C THR A 6 1.04 20.47 6.76
N ALA A 7 0.39 21.04 7.79
CA ALA A 7 -0.13 22.42 7.74
C ALA A 7 1.01 23.44 7.53
N PHE A 8 2.12 23.22 8.23
CA PHE A 8 3.30 24.07 8.14
C PHE A 8 3.96 24.01 6.76
N GLN A 9 4.03 22.81 6.15
CA GLN A 9 4.55 22.65 4.80
C GLN A 9 3.74 23.43 3.78
N ASN A 10 2.41 23.33 3.83
CA ASN A 10 1.52 24.04 2.90
C ASN A 10 1.72 25.55 2.98
N GLU A 11 1.95 26.08 4.19
CA GLU A 11 2.14 27.50 4.40
C GLU A 11 3.52 28.00 3.90
N ILE A 12 4.58 27.22 4.14
CA ILE A 12 5.92 27.50 3.57
C ILE A 12 5.89 27.49 2.04
N GLN A 13 5.05 26.65 1.43
CA GLN A 13 4.98 26.54 -0.03
C GLN A 13 4.26 27.73 -0.67
N LYS A 14 3.32 28.37 0.06
CA LYS A 14 2.61 29.58 -0.40
C LYS A 14 3.42 30.85 -0.23
N HIS A 15 4.16 30.97 0.88
CA HIS A 15 4.89 32.18 1.22
C HIS A 15 6.38 31.99 0.97
N SER A 16 6.92 32.72 0.01
CA SER A 16 8.32 32.65 -0.43
C SER A 16 9.31 33.09 0.66
N GLN A 17 9.55 32.21 1.63
CA GLN A 17 10.55 32.29 2.70
C GLN A 17 10.25 33.19 3.90
N LYS A 18 9.15 33.96 3.94
CA LYS A 18 8.83 34.84 5.07
C LYS A 18 7.44 34.56 5.65
N SER A 19 7.35 34.62 6.97
CA SER A 19 6.09 34.56 7.72
C SER A 19 5.19 35.75 7.37
N THR A 20 3.88 35.53 7.33
CA THR A 20 2.86 36.59 7.19
C THR A 20 2.44 37.17 8.55
N PHE A 21 3.19 36.87 9.61
CA PHE A 21 2.88 37.33 10.96
C PHE A 21 2.95 38.86 11.07
N ASP A 22 1.86 39.47 11.54
CA ASP A 22 1.77 40.93 11.70
C ASP A 22 2.43 41.38 13.01
N PHE A 23 3.74 41.59 12.97
CA PHE A 23 4.48 42.09 14.14
C PHE A 23 3.94 43.42 14.69
N LYS A 24 3.33 44.25 13.84
CA LYS A 24 2.87 45.59 14.21
C LYS A 24 1.61 45.52 15.08
N SER A 25 0.68 44.61 14.79
CA SER A 25 -0.54 44.44 15.61
C SER A 25 -0.26 43.95 17.03
N TYR A 26 0.93 43.37 17.27
CA TYR A 26 1.35 42.84 18.56
C TYR A 26 2.37 43.72 19.28
N GLU A 27 2.62 44.95 18.78
CA GLU A 27 3.54 45.91 19.40
C GLU A 27 4.95 45.35 19.68
N VAL A 28 5.41 44.43 18.82
CA VAL A 28 6.72 43.79 18.98
C VAL A 28 7.83 44.80 18.70
N SER A 29 8.87 44.81 19.55
CA SER A 29 10.00 45.73 19.41
C SER A 29 10.83 45.43 18.15
N GLU A 30 11.52 46.44 17.59
CA GLU A 30 12.37 46.24 16.41
C GLU A 30 13.49 45.22 16.66
N VAL A 31 14.03 45.18 17.88
CA VAL A 31 15.07 44.21 18.29
C VAL A 31 14.53 42.78 18.30
N ASP A 32 13.31 42.60 18.81
CA ASP A 32 12.66 41.29 18.84
C ASP A 32 12.23 40.86 17.43
N ILE A 33 11.74 41.78 16.59
CA ILE A 33 11.40 41.51 15.18
C ILE A 33 12.64 40.98 14.43
N ALA A 34 13.80 41.61 14.62
CA ALA A 34 15.05 41.17 13.99
C ALA A 34 15.44 39.76 14.46
N THR A 35 15.35 39.51 15.77
CA THR A 35 15.65 38.21 16.38
C THR A 35 14.72 37.11 15.86
N VAL A 36 13.40 37.35 15.86
CA VAL A 36 12.41 36.39 15.36
C VAL A 36 12.63 36.12 13.87
N SER A 37 12.89 37.16 13.07
CA SER A 37 13.15 37.00 11.62
C SER A 37 14.38 36.14 11.35
N GLU A 38 15.44 36.25 12.15
CA GLU A 38 16.62 35.39 12.04
C GLU A 38 16.28 33.93 12.40
N GLN A 39 15.57 33.70 13.50
CA GLN A 39 15.18 32.35 13.92
C GLN A 39 14.19 31.69 12.96
N GLU A 40 13.24 32.43 12.39
CA GLU A 40 12.34 31.93 11.34
C GLU A 40 13.12 31.41 10.12
N ASN A 41 14.15 32.15 9.68
CA ASN A 41 15.00 31.70 8.58
C ASN A 41 15.72 30.39 8.90
N ILE A 42 16.27 30.26 10.12
CA ILE A 42 16.92 29.02 10.57
C ILE A 42 15.90 27.87 10.60
N PHE A 43 14.71 28.11 11.13
CA PHE A 43 13.64 27.13 11.25
C PHE A 43 13.16 26.64 9.87
N PHE A 44 12.85 27.55 8.95
CA PHE A 44 12.41 27.21 7.59
C PHE A 44 13.48 26.48 6.79
N ASN A 45 14.75 26.90 6.90
CA ASN A 45 15.85 26.21 6.24
C ASN A 45 16.09 24.80 6.80
N SER A 46 15.95 24.63 8.12
CA SER A 46 16.06 23.33 8.77
C SER A 46 14.95 22.39 8.31
N PHE A 47 13.72 22.89 8.17
CA PHE A 47 12.61 22.13 7.63
C PHE A 47 12.84 21.69 6.17
N ARG A 48 13.35 22.58 5.31
CA ARG A 48 13.71 22.22 3.92
C ARG A 48 14.78 21.13 3.87
N LYS A 49 15.79 21.20 4.73
CA LYS A 49 16.82 20.16 4.87
C LYS A 49 16.22 18.85 5.33
N TYR A 50 15.36 18.87 6.35
CA TYR A 50 14.66 17.69 6.85
C TYR A 50 13.87 16.99 5.73
N ARG A 51 13.15 17.75 4.90
CA ARG A 51 12.43 17.22 3.73
C ARG A 51 13.36 16.48 2.76
N LYS A 52 14.48 17.10 2.40
CA LYS A 52 15.49 16.48 1.51
C LYS A 52 16.07 15.22 2.14
N ASN A 53 16.36 15.24 3.44
CA ASN A 53 16.89 14.10 4.16
C ASN A 53 15.90 12.92 4.19
N MET A 54 14.60 13.17 4.31
CA MET A 54 13.59 12.11 4.26
C MET A 54 13.63 11.32 2.94
N TYR A 55 13.77 12.02 1.82
CA TYR A 55 13.94 11.39 0.51
C TYR A 55 15.20 10.50 0.49
N SER A 56 16.35 11.07 0.87
CA SER A 56 17.63 10.34 0.89
C SER A 56 17.63 9.16 1.86
N MET A 57 16.94 9.26 3.00
CA MET A 57 16.79 8.15 3.95
C MET A 57 15.95 7.00 3.36
N CYS A 58 14.86 7.33 2.66
CA CYS A 58 14.02 6.31 2.00
C CYS A 58 14.77 5.62 0.86
N GLU A 59 15.55 6.37 0.08
CA GLU A 59 16.43 5.84 -0.96
C GLU A 59 17.50 4.91 -0.37
N ALA A 60 18.24 5.37 0.64
CA ALA A 60 19.29 4.59 1.29
C ALA A 60 18.73 3.28 1.87
N LEU A 61 17.55 3.32 2.50
CA LEU A 61 16.89 2.13 3.02
C LEU A 61 16.56 1.11 1.92
N SER A 62 16.12 1.57 0.75
CA SER A 62 15.84 0.69 -0.40
C SER A 62 17.11 0.05 -0.97
N VAL A 63 18.22 0.79 -1.00
CA VAL A 63 19.53 0.24 -1.39
C VAL A 63 19.99 -0.83 -0.40
N ILE A 64 19.81 -0.60 0.90
CA ILE A 64 20.14 -1.57 1.95
C ILE A 64 19.26 -2.82 1.84
N GLU A 65 17.95 -2.65 1.64
CA GLU A 65 17.02 -3.78 1.41
C GLU A 65 17.48 -4.64 0.24
N THR A 66 17.76 -4.00 -0.89
CA THR A 66 18.19 -4.69 -2.12
C THR A 66 19.50 -5.45 -1.91
N THR A 67 20.45 -4.83 -1.21
CA THR A 67 21.78 -5.42 -0.92
C THR A 67 21.66 -6.63 0.01
N LEU A 68 20.87 -6.53 1.09
CA LEU A 68 20.73 -7.58 2.10
C LEU A 68 19.68 -8.64 1.74
N LYS A 69 18.96 -8.46 0.62
CA LYS A 69 18.01 -9.44 0.09
C LYS A 69 18.69 -10.75 -0.31
N ALA A 70 19.90 -10.68 -0.86
CA ALA A 70 20.65 -11.86 -1.31
C ALA A 70 20.99 -12.82 -0.15
N THR A 71 21.24 -12.27 1.04
CA THR A 71 21.61 -13.00 2.25
C THR A 71 20.42 -13.21 3.20
N ASN A 72 19.22 -12.75 2.84
CA ASN A 72 18.02 -12.79 3.68
C ASN A 72 18.24 -12.19 5.09
N SER A 73 19.13 -11.20 5.21
CA SER A 73 19.57 -10.63 6.50
C SER A 73 19.00 -9.23 6.79
N PHE A 74 18.16 -8.70 5.89
CA PHE A 74 17.60 -7.35 6.00
C PHE A 74 16.81 -7.14 7.31
N MET A 75 16.05 -8.16 7.73
CA MET A 75 15.27 -8.12 8.97
C MET A 75 16.15 -7.96 10.21
N ALA A 76 17.17 -8.81 10.33
CA ALA A 76 18.12 -8.74 11.44
C ALA A 76 18.84 -7.38 11.48
N TRP A 77 19.20 -6.83 10.31
CA TRP A 77 19.85 -5.51 10.23
C TRP A 77 18.95 -4.39 10.75
N TYR A 78 17.69 -4.30 10.27
CA TYR A 78 16.83 -3.18 10.67
C TYR A 78 16.44 -3.28 12.15
N GLU A 79 16.29 -4.50 12.69
CA GLU A 79 16.02 -4.71 14.12
C GLU A 79 17.21 -4.27 14.99
N ALA A 80 18.43 -4.63 14.58
CA ALA A 80 19.65 -4.17 15.24
C ALA A 80 19.84 -2.65 15.14
N ALA A 81 19.36 -2.02 14.07
CA ALA A 81 19.33 -0.57 13.90
C ALA A 81 18.23 0.13 14.72
N GLY A 82 17.40 -0.61 15.47
CA GLY A 82 16.31 -0.06 16.28
C GLY A 82 15.07 0.32 15.47
N LEU A 83 14.95 -0.13 14.23
CA LEU A 83 13.79 0.15 13.37
C LEU A 83 12.72 -0.93 13.54
N SER A 84 11.45 -0.52 13.50
CA SER A 84 10.33 -1.45 13.47
C SER A 84 10.00 -1.88 12.04
N LYS A 85 9.44 -3.08 11.87
CA LYS A 85 8.93 -3.56 10.58
C LYS A 85 7.93 -2.59 9.94
N ASP A 86 7.05 -1.97 10.73
CA ASP A 86 6.04 -1.04 10.21
C ASP A 86 6.71 0.24 9.67
N MET A 87 7.70 0.78 10.40
CA MET A 87 8.48 1.95 9.99
C MET A 87 9.21 1.68 8.66
N VAL A 88 9.92 0.55 8.59
CA VAL A 88 10.64 0.12 7.39
C VAL A 88 9.68 -0.05 6.21
N SER A 89 8.54 -0.73 6.44
CA SER A 89 7.55 -0.93 5.39
C SER A 89 7.00 0.38 4.83
N VAL A 90 6.69 1.36 5.69
CA VAL A 90 6.20 2.67 5.26
C VAL A 90 7.26 3.46 4.50
N MET A 91 8.51 3.47 4.98
CA MET A 91 9.60 4.18 4.30
C MET A 91 9.88 3.62 2.91
N LEU A 92 9.89 2.29 2.75
CA LEU A 92 10.05 1.64 1.45
C LEU A 92 8.87 1.92 0.51
N LYS A 93 7.64 1.92 1.03
CA LYS A 93 6.45 2.32 0.26
C LYS A 93 6.53 3.77 -0.19
N ARG A 94 6.97 4.67 0.69
CA ARG A 94 7.16 6.10 0.36
C ARG A 94 8.26 6.27 -0.70
N TRP A 95 9.35 5.50 -0.63
CA TRP A 95 10.38 5.47 -1.67
C TRP A 95 9.81 5.06 -3.04
N ASN A 96 8.99 4.01 -3.09
CA ASN A 96 8.38 3.57 -4.34
C ASN A 96 7.54 4.67 -4.98
N LEU A 97 6.79 5.44 -4.19
CA LEU A 97 6.06 6.60 -4.69
C LEU A 97 7.01 7.70 -5.19
N PHE A 98 8.03 8.06 -4.42
CA PHE A 98 9.02 9.07 -4.85
C PHE A 98 9.70 8.72 -6.18
N LYS A 99 9.99 7.44 -6.40
CA LYS A 99 10.59 6.94 -7.65
C LYS A 99 9.60 6.94 -8.81
N SER A 100 8.33 6.64 -8.54
CA SER A 100 7.30 6.49 -9.59
C SER A 100 6.66 7.82 -10.01
N PHE A 101 6.75 8.83 -9.15
CA PHE A 101 6.06 10.12 -9.27
C PHE A 101 7.01 11.27 -8.88
N GLU A 102 8.08 11.45 -9.64
CA GLU A 102 9.15 12.40 -9.33
C GLU A 102 8.66 13.85 -9.23
N ASP A 103 7.71 14.24 -10.07
CA ASP A 103 7.12 15.60 -10.06
C ASP A 103 6.25 15.86 -8.82
N TYR A 104 5.87 14.81 -8.07
CA TYR A 104 4.99 14.90 -6.91
C TYR A 104 5.72 14.67 -5.58
N LYS A 105 7.07 14.73 -5.56
CA LYS A 105 7.90 14.51 -4.35
C LYS A 105 7.45 15.35 -3.15
N ASP A 106 7.13 16.63 -3.37
CA ASP A 106 6.71 17.52 -2.28
C ASP A 106 5.39 17.09 -1.65
N LYS A 107 4.43 16.69 -2.48
CA LYS A 107 3.16 16.15 -2.00
C LYS A 107 3.36 14.82 -1.28
N ILE A 108 4.12 13.89 -1.85
CA ILE A 108 4.39 12.57 -1.23
C ILE A 108 5.07 12.73 0.14
N PHE A 109 5.97 13.70 0.28
CA PHE A 109 6.58 14.02 1.56
C PHE A 109 5.55 14.48 2.60
N SER A 110 4.56 15.27 2.19
CA SER A 110 3.50 15.79 3.08
C SER A 110 2.51 14.73 3.56
N LEU A 111 2.44 13.57 2.89
CA LEU A 111 1.47 12.53 3.18
C LEU A 111 1.80 11.77 4.46
N SER A 112 0.77 11.58 5.28
CA SER A 112 0.84 10.74 6.47
C SER A 112 1.15 9.29 6.10
N ASP A 113 1.69 8.54 7.07
CA ASP A 113 2.04 7.13 6.84
C ASP A 113 0.81 6.31 6.43
N GLN A 114 -0.38 6.69 6.92
CA GLN A 114 -1.63 6.04 6.57
C GLN A 114 -2.02 6.33 5.11
N ALA A 115 -1.86 7.57 4.64
CA ALA A 115 -2.06 7.92 3.23
C ALA A 115 -1.09 7.17 2.31
N ILE A 116 0.19 7.06 2.70
CA ILE A 116 1.17 6.25 1.97
C ILE A 116 0.73 4.78 1.90
N LYS A 117 0.22 4.21 3.00
CA LYS A 117 -0.27 2.83 3.03
C LYS A 117 -1.46 2.62 2.09
N PHE A 118 -2.37 3.58 1.96
CA PHE A 118 -3.49 3.51 1.01
C PHE A 118 -3.01 3.60 -0.44
N LEU A 119 -2.18 4.59 -0.77
CA LEU A 119 -1.66 4.78 -2.13
C LEU A 119 -0.78 3.64 -2.65
N THR A 120 -0.19 2.87 -1.74
CA THR A 120 0.64 1.71 -2.07
C THR A 120 -0.05 0.39 -1.75
N HIS A 121 -1.37 0.41 -1.61
CA HIS A 121 -2.14 -0.82 -1.49
C HIS A 121 -2.04 -1.62 -2.78
N LYS A 122 -2.02 -2.95 -2.67
CA LYS A 122 -1.79 -3.88 -3.79
C LYS A 122 -2.83 -3.77 -4.93
N ASP A 123 -4.02 -3.27 -4.60
CA ASP A 123 -5.17 -3.13 -5.50
C ASP A 123 -5.36 -1.67 -5.97
N VAL A 124 -4.40 -0.79 -5.67
CA VAL A 124 -4.35 0.58 -6.20
C VAL A 124 -3.38 0.57 -7.38
N LEU A 125 -3.88 0.92 -8.56
CA LEU A 125 -3.08 0.97 -9.79
C LEU A 125 -2.31 2.28 -9.88
N TYR A 126 -1.40 2.35 -10.86
CA TYR A 126 -0.59 3.55 -11.09
C TYR A 126 -1.45 4.78 -11.34
N ASP A 127 -2.48 4.66 -12.19
CA ASP A 127 -3.36 5.77 -12.56
C ASP A 127 -4.21 6.26 -11.38
N ASP A 128 -4.64 5.35 -10.50
CA ASP A 128 -5.37 5.70 -9.28
C ASP A 128 -4.49 6.52 -8.33
N ALA A 129 -3.25 6.09 -8.13
CA ALA A 129 -2.29 6.81 -7.31
C ALA A 129 -1.93 8.17 -7.93
N LEU A 130 -1.77 8.24 -9.26
CA LEU A 130 -1.51 9.47 -9.99
C LEU A 130 -2.66 10.47 -9.83
N ALA A 131 -3.91 10.03 -9.98
CA ALA A 131 -5.09 10.87 -9.83
C ALA A 131 -5.16 11.50 -8.43
N ILE A 132 -4.88 10.72 -7.38
CA ILE A 132 -4.80 11.27 -6.02
C ILE A 132 -3.66 12.29 -5.91
N LEU A 133 -2.49 12.02 -6.50
CA LEU A 133 -1.34 12.93 -6.44
C LEU A 133 -1.58 14.22 -7.23
N GLN A 134 -2.35 14.19 -8.32
CA GLN A 134 -2.74 15.36 -9.11
C GLN A 134 -3.79 16.25 -8.44
N GLY A 135 -4.67 15.69 -7.61
CA GLY A 135 -5.69 16.47 -6.88
C GLY A 135 -5.12 17.29 -5.72
N ASP A 136 -5.98 17.97 -4.95
CA ASP A 136 -5.55 18.73 -3.75
C ASP A 136 -5.71 17.95 -2.44
N ILE A 137 -5.98 16.65 -2.54
CA ILE A 137 -6.30 15.81 -1.39
C ILE A 137 -5.02 15.27 -0.74
N THR A 138 -4.88 15.51 0.56
CA THR A 138 -3.73 15.08 1.36
C THR A 138 -4.11 14.29 2.62
N LYS A 139 -5.37 14.40 3.08
CA LYS A 139 -5.86 13.70 4.26
C LYS A 139 -6.07 12.23 3.97
N ALA A 140 -5.57 11.38 4.86
CA ALA A 140 -5.65 9.93 4.68
C ALA A 140 -7.09 9.40 4.60
N GLN A 141 -8.03 9.99 5.33
CA GLN A 141 -9.44 9.58 5.29
C GLN A 141 -10.09 9.86 3.93
N ASP A 142 -9.84 11.03 3.35
CA ASP A 142 -10.38 11.41 2.05
C ASP A 142 -9.77 10.54 0.94
N ILE A 143 -8.45 10.31 0.99
CA ILE A 143 -7.75 9.39 0.09
C ILE A 143 -8.35 7.98 0.18
N LYS A 144 -8.63 7.51 1.40
CA LYS A 144 -9.25 6.20 1.63
C LYS A 144 -10.62 6.10 0.96
N GLN A 145 -11.50 7.08 1.18
CA GLN A 145 -12.86 7.07 0.64
C GLN A 145 -12.88 7.04 -0.89
N ILE A 146 -11.92 7.71 -1.53
CA ILE A 146 -11.81 7.71 -2.99
C ILE A 146 -11.25 6.38 -3.51
N LEU A 147 -10.25 5.82 -2.82
CA LEU A 147 -9.60 4.59 -3.26
C LEU A 147 -10.37 3.32 -2.92
N GLU A 148 -11.23 3.29 -1.90
CA GLU A 148 -12.02 2.11 -1.55
C GLU A 148 -12.84 1.53 -2.71
N PRO A 149 -13.70 2.29 -3.42
CA PRO A 149 -14.47 1.73 -4.54
C PRO A 149 -13.58 1.33 -5.72
N VAL A 150 -12.48 2.06 -5.93
CA VAL A 150 -11.50 1.78 -6.99
C VAL A 150 -10.77 0.46 -6.70
N MET A 151 -10.33 0.26 -5.46
CA MET A 151 -9.69 -0.98 -5.01
C MET A 151 -10.64 -2.17 -5.12
N GLU A 152 -11.92 -1.99 -4.80
CA GLU A 152 -12.93 -3.03 -4.96
C GLU A 152 -13.06 -3.44 -6.44
N ASN A 153 -13.18 -2.48 -7.35
CA ASN A 153 -13.24 -2.73 -8.79
C ASN A 153 -11.95 -3.36 -9.35
N ASN A 154 -10.78 -2.85 -8.97
CA ASN A 154 -9.49 -3.39 -9.40
C ASN A 154 -9.24 -4.81 -8.86
N SER A 155 -9.79 -5.14 -7.70
CA SER A 155 -9.71 -6.51 -7.17
C SER A 155 -10.56 -7.52 -7.97
N LEU A 156 -11.57 -7.02 -8.68
CA LEU A 156 -12.45 -7.77 -9.57
C LEU A 156 -11.86 -7.87 -11.00
N GLU A 157 -11.15 -6.82 -11.45
CA GLU A 157 -10.45 -6.76 -12.73
C GLU A 157 -9.04 -7.38 -12.67
N PHE A 158 -8.97 -8.65 -13.08
CA PHE A 158 -7.75 -9.37 -13.48
C PHE A 158 -6.74 -9.77 -12.37
N LYS A 159 -6.83 -11.04 -11.95
CA LYS A 159 -5.61 -11.79 -11.64
C LYS A 159 -4.69 -11.78 -12.87
N LYS A 160 -3.40 -11.44 -12.69
CA LYS A 160 -2.40 -11.40 -13.77
C LYS A 160 -2.45 -12.70 -14.59
N THR A 161 -2.28 -12.60 -15.90
CA THR A 161 -2.14 -13.76 -16.80
C THR A 161 -1.08 -14.72 -16.24
N GLY A 162 -1.47 -15.98 -15.97
CA GLY A 162 -0.60 -17.00 -15.36
C GLY A 162 -0.67 -17.13 -13.83
N GLN A 163 -1.43 -16.27 -13.13
CA GLN A 163 -1.64 -16.41 -11.69
C GLN A 163 -2.70 -17.47 -11.40
N LYS A 164 -2.31 -18.55 -10.72
CA LYS A 164 -3.22 -19.66 -10.39
C LYS A 164 -4.40 -19.16 -9.53
N TYR A 165 -5.63 -19.49 -9.94
CA TYR A 165 -6.82 -19.13 -9.17
C TYR A 165 -6.86 -19.80 -7.79
N PHE A 166 -6.28 -20.99 -7.68
CA PHE A 166 -6.20 -21.79 -6.47
C PHE A 166 -4.77 -21.82 -5.91
N ASN A 167 -4.64 -21.73 -4.59
CA ASN A 167 -3.37 -21.90 -3.89
C ASN A 167 -3.10 -23.39 -3.63
N PHE A 168 -2.38 -24.03 -4.54
CA PHE A 168 -2.02 -25.45 -4.44
C PHE A 168 -1.11 -25.79 -3.25
N LYS A 169 -0.54 -24.81 -2.53
CA LYS A 169 0.13 -25.08 -1.23
C LYS A 169 -0.85 -25.64 -0.18
N LYS A 170 -2.17 -25.44 -0.34
CA LYS A 170 -3.19 -26.09 0.50
C LYS A 170 -3.20 -27.61 0.30
N VAL A 171 -2.93 -28.10 -0.91
CA VAL A 171 -2.84 -29.56 -1.20
C VAL A 171 -1.67 -30.18 -0.43
N GLN A 172 -0.52 -29.51 -0.37
CA GLN A 172 0.63 -29.95 0.44
C GLN A 172 0.33 -29.99 1.94
N LYS A 173 -0.55 -29.11 2.44
CA LYS A 173 -1.02 -29.17 3.83
C LYS A 173 -1.96 -30.35 4.07
N ILE A 174 -2.81 -30.66 3.10
CA ILE A 174 -3.71 -31.81 3.15
C ILE A 174 -2.90 -33.12 3.09
N GLU A 175 -1.87 -33.21 2.24
CA GLU A 175 -0.94 -34.36 2.19
C GLU A 175 -0.28 -34.63 3.56
N LYS A 176 0.14 -33.58 4.27
CA LYS A 176 0.71 -33.70 5.62
C LYS A 176 -0.32 -34.14 6.66
N ARG A 177 -1.60 -33.83 6.47
CA ARG A 177 -2.69 -34.26 7.35
C ARG A 177 -3.09 -35.70 7.08
N LEU A 178 -3.17 -36.11 5.82
CA LEU A 178 -3.42 -37.50 5.40
C LEU A 178 -2.44 -38.49 6.04
N LYS A 179 -1.17 -38.11 6.21
CA LYS A 179 -0.15 -38.94 6.91
C LYS A 179 -0.42 -39.14 8.41
N LYS A 180 -1.40 -38.44 8.97
CA LYS A 180 -1.75 -38.45 10.40
C LYS A 180 -3.21 -38.84 10.67
N ILE A 181 -3.99 -39.07 9.61
CA ILE A 181 -5.38 -39.52 9.74
C ILE A 181 -5.33 -41.04 10.01
N PRO A 182 -6.07 -41.55 11.01
CA PRO A 182 -6.21 -42.99 11.23
C PRO A 182 -6.83 -43.67 10.01
N ASP A 183 -6.42 -44.90 9.69
CA ASP A 183 -6.92 -45.63 8.51
C ASP A 183 -8.46 -45.76 8.50
N GLU A 184 -9.07 -45.77 9.68
CA GLU A 184 -10.51 -45.86 9.94
C GLU A 184 -11.29 -44.62 9.41
N GLU A 185 -10.65 -43.44 9.40
CA GLU A 185 -11.26 -42.16 9.03
C GLU A 185 -10.95 -41.78 7.57
N ILE A 186 -10.16 -42.58 6.85
CA ILE A 186 -9.76 -42.29 5.46
C ILE A 186 -10.97 -42.31 4.52
N ASP A 187 -11.93 -43.20 4.74
CA ASP A 187 -13.10 -43.33 3.87
C ASP A 187 -14.10 -42.18 4.07
N ASP A 188 -14.25 -41.68 5.29
CA ASP A 188 -15.02 -40.45 5.59
C ASP A 188 -14.34 -39.22 4.96
N PHE A 189 -13.02 -39.11 5.10
CA PHE A 189 -12.25 -38.05 4.45
C PHE A 189 -12.41 -38.07 2.91
N LYS A 190 -12.44 -39.25 2.29
CA LYS A 190 -12.71 -39.39 0.85
C LYS A 190 -14.12 -38.94 0.49
N ALA A 191 -15.12 -39.25 1.33
CA ALA A 191 -16.51 -38.86 1.09
C ALA A 191 -16.67 -37.33 1.13
N GLU A 192 -16.14 -36.68 2.17
CA GLU A 192 -16.15 -35.22 2.31
C GLU A 192 -15.40 -34.52 1.17
N LEU A 193 -14.24 -35.06 0.76
CA LEU A 193 -13.48 -34.50 -0.35
C LEU A 193 -14.24 -34.60 -1.68
N LYS A 194 -14.95 -35.71 -1.91
CA LYS A 194 -15.81 -35.88 -3.11
C LYS A 194 -16.96 -34.88 -3.10
N GLU A 195 -17.59 -34.66 -1.96
CA GLU A 195 -18.67 -33.68 -1.81
C GLU A 195 -18.16 -32.25 -2.05
N TYR A 196 -17.02 -31.90 -1.46
CA TYR A 196 -16.38 -30.60 -1.68
C TYR A 196 -16.02 -30.35 -3.16
N ILE A 197 -15.50 -31.37 -3.86
CA ILE A 197 -15.22 -31.27 -5.30
C ILE A 197 -16.53 -31.06 -6.09
N LYS A 198 -17.59 -31.78 -5.73
CA LYS A 198 -18.90 -31.68 -6.39
C LYS A 198 -19.50 -30.28 -6.25
N GLU A 199 -19.48 -29.70 -5.05
CA GLU A 199 -19.95 -28.32 -4.82
C GLU A 199 -19.17 -27.30 -5.66
N LEU A 200 -17.85 -27.44 -5.72
CA LEU A 200 -17.01 -26.57 -6.56
C LEU A 200 -17.33 -26.72 -8.05
N GLN A 201 -17.61 -27.93 -8.52
CA GLN A 201 -18.03 -28.18 -9.89
C GLN A 201 -19.40 -27.57 -10.18
N GLU A 202 -20.36 -27.66 -9.26
CA GLU A 202 -21.70 -27.04 -9.42
C GLU A 202 -21.61 -25.52 -9.48
N LEU A 203 -20.79 -24.88 -8.65
CA LEU A 203 -20.55 -23.42 -8.72
C LEU A 203 -20.02 -22.97 -10.09
N LEU A 204 -19.23 -23.81 -10.76
CA LEU A 204 -18.73 -23.51 -12.10
C LEU A 204 -19.81 -23.65 -13.19
N LYS A 205 -20.82 -24.51 -12.99
CA LYS A 205 -21.95 -24.65 -13.93
C LYS A 205 -22.73 -23.33 -14.05
N TYR A 206 -23.04 -22.68 -12.93
CA TYR A 206 -23.78 -21.41 -12.91
C TYR A 206 -23.03 -20.26 -13.59
N ARG A 207 -21.70 -20.32 -13.68
CA ARG A 207 -20.88 -19.28 -14.30
C ARG A 207 -20.88 -19.32 -15.83
N ARG A 208 -21.28 -20.45 -16.44
CA ARG A 208 -21.46 -20.61 -17.90
C ARG A 208 -22.93 -20.79 -18.31
N TYR A 209 -23.87 -20.71 -17.36
CA TYR A 209 -25.29 -20.80 -17.64
C TYR A 209 -25.72 -19.59 -18.46
N ASP A 210 -25.94 -19.83 -19.76
CA ASP A 210 -26.41 -18.81 -20.67
C ASP A 210 -27.94 -18.84 -20.66
N MET A 211 -28.54 -17.79 -20.08
CA MET A 211 -30.00 -17.63 -19.99
C MET A 211 -30.68 -17.52 -21.35
N SER A 212 -29.92 -17.39 -22.45
CA SER A 212 -30.45 -17.38 -23.82
C SER A 212 -30.53 -18.76 -24.48
N LYS A 213 -30.04 -19.83 -23.82
CA LYS A 213 -30.04 -21.21 -24.32
C LYS A 213 -30.96 -22.11 -23.50
N THR A 214 -31.44 -23.19 -24.12
CA THR A 214 -32.28 -24.20 -23.47
C THR A 214 -31.47 -25.07 -22.49
N ASP A 215 -32.14 -25.73 -21.54
CA ASP A 215 -31.47 -26.56 -20.54
C ASP A 215 -30.69 -27.73 -21.18
N ASP A 216 -31.20 -28.32 -22.26
CA ASP A 216 -30.52 -29.35 -23.05
C ASP A 216 -29.24 -28.82 -23.72
N GLU A 217 -29.24 -27.55 -24.14
CA GLU A 217 -28.07 -26.88 -24.76
C GLU A 217 -27.02 -26.45 -23.73
N ASN A 218 -27.42 -26.25 -22.47
CA ASN A 218 -26.52 -25.97 -21.35
C ASN A 218 -25.96 -27.25 -20.69
N GLN A 219 -26.40 -28.44 -21.13
CA GLN A 219 -25.96 -29.73 -20.61
C GLN A 219 -24.53 -30.06 -21.05
N HIS A 220 -23.53 -29.53 -20.34
CA HIS A 220 -22.13 -29.95 -20.50
C HIS A 220 -21.82 -31.13 -19.57
N THR A 221 -21.52 -32.29 -20.16
CA THR A 221 -21.12 -33.52 -19.48
C THR A 221 -19.80 -33.33 -18.73
N ILE A 222 -19.75 -33.78 -17.47
CA ILE A 222 -18.59 -33.67 -16.57
C ILE A 222 -17.34 -34.38 -17.13
N ASP A 223 -17.51 -35.30 -18.09
CA ASP A 223 -16.45 -36.15 -18.63
C ASP A 223 -15.37 -35.40 -19.44
N GLU A 224 -15.59 -34.13 -19.80
CA GLU A 224 -14.57 -33.28 -20.44
C GLU A 224 -13.78 -32.40 -19.45
N MET A 225 -14.04 -32.50 -18.13
CA MET A 225 -13.36 -31.68 -17.10
C MET A 225 -12.11 -32.33 -16.47
N LEU A 226 -11.46 -33.28 -17.16
CA LEU A 226 -10.15 -33.84 -16.79
C LEU A 226 -9.03 -33.39 -17.75
#